data_AF-A0A839PPG6-F1
#
_entry.id   AF-A0A839PPG6-F1
#
_cell.length_a   1.000
_cell.length_b   1.000
_cell.length_c   1.000
_cell.angle_alpha   90.00
_cell.angle_beta   90.00
_cell.angle_gamma   90.00
#
_symmetry.space_group_name_H-M   'P 1'
#
loop_
_entity.id
_entity.type
_entity.pdbx_description
1 polymer ?
#
loop_
_entity_poly.entity_id
_entity_poly.type
_entity_poly.pdbx_seq_one_letter_code
_entity_poly.pdbx_strand_id
1 'polypeptide(L)' 'MDPLDEMPPESRDEVISAVSTVLGIGEASAEAIVRASEPLWNALEDAGGLVDSWGGGEFCHVFPKMCATLKSPIA' A
#
# COMPACT_ATOMS: atom_id res chain seq x y z
N MET A 1 12.94 -11.46 -2.17
CA MET A 1 13.51 -10.22 -1.61
C MET A 1 12.31 -9.39 -1.22
N ASP A 2 12.27 -8.81 -0.03
CA ASP A 2 11.07 -8.09 0.40
C ASP A 2 11.14 -6.64 -0.11
N PRO A 3 10.16 -6.18 -0.90
CA PRO A 3 10.19 -4.84 -1.50
C PRO A 3 10.33 -3.71 -0.47
N LEU A 4 9.76 -3.88 0.73
CA LEU A 4 9.88 -2.87 1.79
C LEU A 4 11.32 -2.78 2.33
N ASP A 5 12.06 -3.88 2.31
CA ASP A 5 13.46 -3.90 2.74
C ASP A 5 14.42 -3.38 1.66
N GLU A 6 13.95 -3.23 0.41
CA GLU A 6 14.68 -2.62 -0.70
C GLU A 6 14.47 -1.10 -0.79
N MET A 7 13.44 -0.57 -0.12
CA MET A 7 13.17 0.86 -0.05
C MET A 7 14.16 1.58 0.89
N PRO A 8 14.46 2.87 0.64
CA PRO A 8 15.09 3.73 1.64
C PRO A 8 14.27 3.72 2.94
N PRO A 9 14.92 3.71 4.12
CA PRO A 9 14.23 3.66 5.41
C PRO A 9 13.18 4.76 5.55
N GLU A 10 13.47 5.99 5.11
CA GLU A 10 12.50 7.09 5.17
C GLU A 10 11.22 6.83 4.36
N SER A 11 11.34 6.23 3.17
CA SER A 11 10.20 5.96 2.30
C SER A 11 9.37 4.79 2.81
N ARG A 12 10.02 3.79 3.41
CA ARG A 12 9.33 2.69 4.10
C ARG A 12 8.50 3.21 5.27
N ASP A 13 9.10 4.04 6.12
CA ASP A 13 8.43 4.60 7.30
C ASP A 13 7.24 5.47 6.91
N GLU A 14 7.35 6.24 5.82
CA GLU A 14 6.26 7.05 5.26
C GLU A 14 5.06 6.17 4.85
N VAL A 15 5.29 5.09 4.12
CA VAL A 15 4.23 4.17 3.68
C VAL A 15 3.55 3.47 4.86
N ILE A 16 4.34 2.96 5.83
CA ILE A 16 3.81 2.31 7.03
C ILE A 16 2.97 3.31 7.84
N SER A 17 3.44 4.54 8.01
CA SER A 17 2.74 5.60 8.74
C SER A 17 1.42 5.99 8.05
N ALA A 18 1.42 6.10 6.72
CA ALA A 18 0.23 6.40 5.95
C ALA A 18 -0.83 5.30 6.10
N VAL A 19 -0.45 4.03 5.95
CA VAL A 19 -1.36 2.88 6.10
C VAL A 19 -1.89 2.77 7.53
N SER A 20 -1.00 2.93 8.52
CA SER A 20 -1.33 2.97 9.95
C SER A 20 -2.40 4.02 10.25
N THR A 21 -2.21 5.25 9.75
CA THR A 21 -3.12 6.38 9.95
C THR A 21 -4.47 6.15 9.28
N VAL A 22 -4.48 5.69 8.03
CA VAL A 22 -5.71 5.48 7.23
C VAL A 22 -6.58 4.37 7.81
N LEU A 23 -5.96 3.33 8.36
CA LEU A 23 -6.66 2.18 8.93
C LEU A 23 -6.91 2.31 10.43
N GLY A 24 -6.22 3.23 11.11
CA GLY A 24 -6.31 3.39 12.56
C GLY A 24 -5.74 2.19 13.33
N ILE A 25 -4.65 1.62 12.84
CA ILE A 25 -4.00 0.41 13.39
C ILE A 25 -2.58 0.71 13.86
N GLY A 26 -1.94 -0.22 14.57
CA GLY A 26 -0.53 -0.07 14.94
C GLY A 26 0.42 -0.25 13.76
N GLU A 27 1.61 0.36 13.84
CA GLU A 27 2.63 0.33 12.77
C GLU A 27 3.04 -1.10 12.39
N ALA A 28 3.23 -2.01 13.35
CA ALA A 28 3.57 -3.40 13.06
C ALA A 28 2.49 -4.13 12.24
N SER A 29 1.20 -3.81 12.50
CA SER A 29 0.09 -4.35 11.72
C SER A 29 0.00 -3.68 10.34
N ALA A 30 0.29 -2.39 10.26
CA ALA A 30 0.36 -1.67 8.99
C ALA A 30 1.47 -2.23 8.09
N GLU A 31 2.67 -2.44 8.64
CA GLU A 31 3.79 -3.06 7.92
C GLU A 31 3.42 -4.46 7.40
N ALA A 32 2.80 -5.30 8.23
CA ALA A 32 2.36 -6.62 7.82
C ALA A 32 1.35 -6.58 6.66
N ILE A 33 0.43 -5.61 6.67
CA ILE A 33 -0.52 -5.39 5.57
C ILE A 33 0.21 -4.95 4.30
N VAL A 34 1.18 -4.05 4.41
CA VAL A 34 1.95 -3.57 3.25
C VAL A 34 2.73 -4.74 2.63
N ARG A 35 3.44 -5.55 3.43
CA ARG A 35 4.12 -6.77 2.96
C ARG A 35 3.14 -7.75 2.31
N ALA A 36 1.95 -7.94 2.91
CA ALA A 36 0.93 -8.81 2.35
C ALA A 36 0.24 -8.24 1.07
N SER A 37 0.43 -6.96 0.78
CA SER A 37 -0.15 -6.30 -0.41
C SER A 37 0.73 -6.46 -1.65
N GLU A 38 1.98 -6.88 -1.51
CA GLU A 38 2.92 -7.12 -2.61
C GLU A 38 2.33 -8.03 -3.72
N PRO A 39 1.73 -9.21 -3.43
CA PRO A 39 1.17 -10.06 -4.48
C PRO A 39 0.05 -9.38 -5.27
N LEU A 40 -0.73 -8.52 -4.62
CA LEU A 40 -1.78 -7.73 -5.28
C LEU A 40 -1.16 -6.66 -6.18
N TRP A 41 -0.12 -5.97 -5.72
CA TRP A 41 0.58 -4.95 -6.53
C TRP A 41 1.22 -5.58 -7.77
N ASN A 42 1.94 -6.69 -7.61
CA ASN A 42 2.54 -7.40 -8.73
C ASN A 42 1.47 -7.85 -9.75
N ALA A 43 0.33 -8.35 -9.28
CA ALA A 43 -0.77 -8.72 -10.18
C ALA A 43 -1.38 -7.52 -10.93
N LEU A 44 -1.42 -6.33 -10.32
CA LEU A 44 -1.89 -5.10 -10.97
C LEU A 44 -0.88 -4.55 -11.98
N GLU A 45 0.41 -4.70 -11.69
CA GLU A 45 1.49 -4.41 -12.63
C GLU A 45 1.43 -5.34 -13.84
N ASP A 46 1.33 -6.65 -13.61
CA ASP A 46 1.22 -7.65 -14.68
C ASP A 46 -0.04 -7.46 -15.54
N ALA A 47 -1.15 -7.05 -14.93
CA ALA A 47 -2.42 -6.87 -15.63
C ALA A 47 -2.45 -5.61 -16.53
N GLY A 48 -1.58 -4.62 -16.32
CA GLY A 48 -1.66 -3.38 -17.10
C GLY A 48 -0.65 -2.27 -16.80
N GLY A 49 0.47 -2.56 -16.15
CA GLY A 49 1.52 -1.57 -15.80
C GLY A 49 1.06 -0.55 -14.76
N LEU A 50 0.10 -0.91 -13.91
CA LEU A 50 -0.57 0.04 -13.01
C LEU A 50 0.29 0.44 -11.81
N VAL A 51 1.31 -0.33 -11.43
CA VAL A 51 2.12 -0.03 -10.24
C VAL A 51 3.41 0.71 -10.61
N ASP A 52 4.06 0.33 -11.70
CA ASP A 52 5.24 1.04 -12.22
C ASP A 52 4.90 2.48 -12.67
N SER A 53 3.64 2.74 -13.05
CA SER A 53 3.15 4.09 -13.37
C SER A 53 2.82 4.95 -12.14
N TRP A 54 2.76 4.39 -10.92
CA TRP A 54 2.32 5.10 -9.70
C TRP A 54 3.48 5.58 -8.82
N GLY A 55 4.73 5.29 -9.20
CA GLY A 55 5.94 5.91 -8.65
C GLY A 55 6.07 5.87 -7.12
N GLY A 56 5.53 4.84 -6.45
CA GLY A 56 5.55 4.65 -5.00
C GLY A 56 4.75 5.67 -4.17
N GLY A 57 4.84 6.96 -4.49
CA GLY A 57 4.16 8.06 -3.79
C GLY A 57 2.66 8.13 -4.05
N GLU A 58 2.18 7.71 -5.24
CA GLU A 58 0.74 7.73 -5.52
C GLU A 58 -0.03 6.65 -4.75
N PHE A 59 0.65 5.60 -4.29
CA PHE A 59 0.05 4.57 -3.45
C PHE A 59 -0.59 5.18 -2.18
N CYS A 60 0.11 6.11 -1.52
CA CYS A 60 -0.41 6.81 -0.34
C CYS A 60 -1.67 7.64 -0.65
N HIS A 61 -1.87 8.04 -1.91
CA HIS A 61 -3.05 8.78 -2.35
C HIS A 61 -4.20 7.87 -2.82
N VAL A 62 -3.89 6.70 -3.39
CA VAL A 62 -4.90 5.76 -3.91
C VAL A 62 -5.41 4.81 -2.83
N PHE A 63 -4.54 4.33 -1.94
CA PHE A 63 -4.89 3.39 -0.89
C PHE A 63 -6.06 3.87 0.01
N PRO A 64 -6.11 5.13 0.47
CA PRO A 64 -7.26 5.63 1.22
C PRO A 64 -8.58 5.56 0.43
N LYS A 65 -8.53 5.80 -0.90
CA LYS A 65 -9.70 5.74 -1.78
C LYS A 65 -10.16 4.30 -1.99
N MET A 66 -9.23 3.35 -2.15
CA MET A 66 -9.57 1.92 -2.18
C MET A 66 -10.22 1.47 -0.87
N CYS A 67 -9.64 1.84 0.28
CA CYS A 67 -10.23 1.53 1.58
C CYS A 67 -11.63 2.14 1.74
N ALA A 68 -11.88 3.35 1.24
CA ALA A 68 -13.20 3.96 1.25
C ALA A 68 -14.21 3.17 0.39
N THR A 69 -13.81 2.73 -0.80
CA THR A 69 -14.64 1.86 -1.65
C THR A 69 -14.97 0.54 -0.97
N LEU A 70 -13.98 -0.11 -0.33
CA LEU A 70 -14.16 -1.38 0.38
C LEU A 70 -14.99 -1.26 1.67
N LYS A 71 -14.93 -0.11 2.34
CA LYS A 71 -15.75 0.20 3.53
C LYS A 71 -17.20 0.56 3.16
N SER A 72 -17.46 0.92 1.91
CA SER A 72 -18.83 1.13 1.44
C SER A 72 -19.53 -0.23 1.31
N PRO A 73 -20.78 -0.38 1.80
CA PRO A 73 -21.54 -1.58 1.52
C PRO A 73 -21.63 -1.76 0.01
N ILE A 74 -21.30 -2.96 -0.48
CA ILE A 74 -21.60 -3.33 -1.86
C ILE A 74 -23.13 -3.26 -1.97
N ALA A 75 -23.62 -2.36 -2.82
CA ALA A 75 -25.04 -2.19 -3.10
C ALA A 75 -25.65 -3.45 -3.75
#